data_AF-A0A0N0PDU7-F1
#
_entry.id   AF-A0A0N0PDU7-F1
#
_cell.length_a   1.000
_cell.length_b   1.000
_cell.length_c   1.000
_cell.angle_alpha   90.00
_cell.angle_beta   90.00
_cell.angle_gamma   90.00
#
_symmetry.space_group_name_H-M   'P 1'
#
loop_
_entity.id
_entity.type
_entity.pdbx_description
1 polymer ?
#
loop_
_entity_poly.entity_id
_entity_poly.type
_entity_poly.pdbx_seq_one_letter_code
_entity_poly.pdbx_strand_id
1 'polypeptide(L)'
;MRKQNLDYVNYLLTACYHESWNVEEWEKEKCEDDMEYYDWDNNASKKSLVNWHLRCNNQEINLTDEEYKNYDMSKISNANGYKEAVSSLMNDGENEDTVKNYGSAVRKLFGLPERKFIQS
;
A
#
# COMPACT_ATOMS: atom_id res chain seq x y z
N MET A 1 -44.05 -18.29 6.89
CA MET A 1 -43.28 -17.04 6.78
C MET A 1 -41.91 -17.12 7.46
N ARG A 2 -41.78 -17.22 8.79
CA ARG A 2 -40.43 -17.23 9.44
C ARG A 2 -39.51 -18.39 9.02
N LYS A 3 -40.06 -19.59 8.80
CA LYS A 3 -39.29 -20.77 8.34
C LYS A 3 -38.74 -20.59 6.91
N GLN A 4 -39.57 -20.08 6.01
CA GLN A 4 -39.16 -19.77 4.63
C GLN A 4 -38.08 -18.67 4.59
N ASN A 5 -38.18 -17.66 5.45
CA ASN A 5 -37.14 -16.63 5.56
C ASN A 5 -35.83 -17.22 6.08
N LEU A 6 -35.88 -18.15 7.02
CA LEU A 6 -34.69 -18.82 7.56
C LEU A 6 -34.02 -19.72 6.52
N ASP A 7 -34.81 -20.51 5.78
CA ASP A 7 -34.31 -21.34 4.68
C ASP A 7 -33.68 -20.47 3.58
N TYR A 8 -34.27 -19.31 3.29
CA TYR A 8 -33.73 -18.34 2.33
C TYR A 8 -32.42 -17.69 2.79
N VAL A 9 -32.31 -17.31 4.07
CA VAL A 9 -31.05 -16.77 4.62
C VAL A 9 -29.93 -17.81 4.57
N ASN A 10 -30.23 -19.07 4.87
CA ASN A 10 -29.25 -20.16 4.77
C ASN A 10 -28.80 -20.39 3.31
N TYR A 11 -29.73 -20.31 2.36
CA TYR A 11 -29.42 -20.37 0.94
C TYR A 11 -28.49 -19.22 0.52
N LEU A 12 -28.83 -17.97 0.87
CA LEU A 12 -28.01 -16.80 0.54
C LEU A 12 -26.60 -16.91 1.13
N LEU A 13 -26.49 -17.33 2.40
CA LEU A 13 -25.21 -17.51 3.06
C LEU A 13 -24.35 -18.57 2.34
N THR A 14 -24.98 -19.68 1.94
CA THR A 14 -24.29 -20.76 1.23
C THR A 14 -23.85 -20.29 -0.16
N ALA A 15 -24.73 -19.60 -0.91
CA ALA A 15 -24.40 -19.05 -2.21
C ALA A 15 -23.24 -18.06 -2.12
N CYS A 16 -23.31 -17.07 -1.22
CA CYS A 16 -22.22 -16.11 -1.02
C CYS A 16 -20.90 -16.79 -0.65
N TYR A 17 -20.93 -17.82 0.22
CA TYR A 17 -19.73 -18.55 0.58
C TYR A 17 -19.07 -19.24 -0.62
N HIS A 18 -19.86 -19.93 -1.44
CA HIS A 18 -19.34 -20.64 -2.61
C HIS A 18 -18.86 -19.69 -3.71
N GLU A 19 -19.62 -18.62 -3.99
CA GLU A 19 -19.23 -17.61 -4.98
C GLU A 19 -17.98 -16.82 -4.54
N SER A 20 -17.81 -16.57 -3.24
CA SER A 20 -16.60 -15.86 -2.74
C SER A 20 -15.30 -16.65 -2.92
N TRP A 21 -15.38 -17.97 -3.18
CA TRP A 21 -14.22 -18.81 -3.45
C TRP A 21 -13.97 -19.02 -4.95
N ASN A 22 -14.95 -18.65 -5.79
CA ASN A 22 -14.86 -18.80 -7.23
C ASN A 22 -14.26 -17.52 -7.82
N VAL A 23 -13.13 -17.64 -8.53
CA VAL A 23 -12.45 -16.49 -9.13
C VAL A 23 -12.80 -16.42 -10.60
N GLU A 24 -13.59 -15.43 -10.96
CA GLU A 24 -14.01 -15.19 -12.34
C GLU A 24 -12.95 -14.43 -13.14
N GLU A 25 -13.00 -14.52 -14.48
CA GLU A 25 -11.97 -13.93 -15.35
C GLU A 25 -11.89 -12.40 -15.20
N TRP A 26 -13.03 -11.74 -14.97
CA TRP A 26 -13.13 -10.29 -14.82
C TRP A 26 -12.56 -9.78 -13.48
N GLU A 27 -12.43 -10.64 -12.45
CA GLU A 27 -11.82 -10.23 -11.18
C GLU A 27 -10.33 -9.90 -11.34
N LYS A 28 -9.70 -10.37 -12.42
CA LYS A 28 -8.30 -10.03 -12.77
C LYS A 28 -8.18 -8.61 -13.35
N GLU A 29 -9.28 -8.01 -13.79
CA GLU A 29 -9.32 -6.64 -14.30
C GLU A 29 -9.49 -5.60 -13.17
N LYS A 30 -9.49 -6.05 -11.91
CA LYS A 30 -9.61 -5.20 -10.73
C LYS A 30 -8.48 -4.16 -10.69
N CYS A 31 -8.86 -2.89 -10.61
CA CYS A 31 -7.93 -1.77 -10.60
C CYS A 31 -7.41 -1.48 -9.18
N GLU A 32 -6.34 -0.70 -9.08
CA GLU A 32 -5.79 -0.24 -7.79
C GLU A 32 -6.83 0.53 -6.96
N ASP A 33 -7.73 1.26 -7.61
CA ASP A 33 -8.83 2.00 -6.96
C ASP A 33 -9.87 1.08 -6.29
N ASP A 34 -9.95 -0.19 -6.72
CA ASP A 34 -10.88 -1.18 -6.17
C ASP A 34 -10.26 -1.97 -5.00
N MET A 35 -8.98 -1.74 -4.67
CA MET A 35 -8.31 -2.41 -3.56
C MET A 35 -8.71 -1.80 -2.21
N GLU A 36 -9.25 -2.63 -1.32
CA GLU A 36 -9.63 -2.22 0.05
C GLU A 36 -8.42 -2.00 0.97
N TYR A 37 -7.23 -2.43 0.55
CA TYR A 37 -5.99 -2.26 1.29
C TYR A 37 -4.90 -1.69 0.39
N TYR A 38 -4.03 -0.91 1.00
CA TYR A 38 -2.86 -0.36 0.34
C TYR A 38 -1.79 -1.45 0.17
N ASP A 39 -1.62 -1.91 -1.07
CA ASP A 39 -0.48 -2.75 -1.46
C ASP A 39 0.73 -1.88 -1.81
N TRP A 40 1.79 -2.00 -1.00
CA TRP A 40 3.04 -1.27 -1.21
C TRP A 40 3.71 -1.60 -2.55
N ASP A 41 3.59 -2.83 -3.03
CA ASP A 41 4.40 -3.30 -4.16
C ASP A 41 3.86 -2.82 -5.51
N ASN A 42 2.56 -2.55 -5.61
CA ASN A 42 1.93 -2.03 -6.83
C ASN A 42 1.88 -0.49 -6.88
N ASN A 43 1.96 0.19 -5.73
CA ASN A 43 1.65 1.61 -5.67
C ASN A 43 2.77 2.55 -6.17
N ALA A 44 2.35 3.73 -6.63
CA ALA A 44 3.19 4.86 -7.01
C ALA A 44 4.26 5.24 -5.97
N SER A 45 3.98 5.11 -4.67
CA SER A 45 4.98 5.46 -3.63
C SER A 45 6.27 4.66 -3.74
N LYS A 46 6.19 3.37 -4.11
CA LYS A 46 7.38 2.54 -4.34
C LYS A 46 8.11 2.96 -5.61
N LYS A 47 7.37 3.23 -6.70
CA LYS A 47 7.94 3.75 -7.96
C LYS A 47 8.68 5.06 -7.73
N SER A 48 8.10 6.00 -6.98
CA SER A 48 8.73 7.28 -6.63
C SER A 48 10.01 7.10 -5.80
N LEU A 49 10.03 6.16 -4.85
CA LEU A 49 11.21 5.87 -4.03
C LEU A 49 12.36 5.32 -4.88
N VAL A 50 12.07 4.32 -5.71
CA VAL A 50 13.07 3.70 -6.61
C VAL A 50 13.60 4.74 -7.60
N ASN A 51 12.72 5.55 -8.18
CA ASN A 51 13.09 6.65 -9.07
C ASN A 51 14.01 7.66 -8.39
N TRP A 52 13.71 8.04 -7.14
CA TRP A 52 14.58 8.93 -6.38
C TRP A 52 15.97 8.32 -6.17
N HIS A 53 16.05 7.05 -5.76
CA HIS A 53 17.32 6.38 -5.52
C HIS A 53 18.18 6.26 -6.80
N LEU A 54 17.56 5.90 -7.93
CA LEU A 54 18.27 5.80 -9.22
C LEU A 54 18.77 7.16 -9.71
N ARG A 55 17.98 8.23 -9.50
CA ARG A 55 18.41 9.61 -9.79
C ARG A 55 19.61 10.01 -8.95
N CYS A 56 19.63 9.68 -7.67
CA CYS A 56 20.80 9.93 -6.81
C CYS A 56 22.06 9.19 -7.27
N ASN A 57 21.91 8.05 -7.95
CA ASN A 57 23.00 7.26 -8.50
C ASN A 57 23.34 7.60 -9.97
N ASN A 58 22.75 8.64 -10.56
CA ASN A 58 22.90 9.03 -11.97
C ASN A 58 22.62 7.88 -12.97
N GLN A 59 21.67 7.00 -12.65
CA GLN A 59 21.23 5.93 -13.57
C GLN A 59 19.99 6.38 -14.36
N GLU A 60 19.96 6.11 -15.66
CA GLU A 60 18.80 6.42 -16.51
C GLU A 60 17.58 5.55 -16.17
N ILE A 61 16.41 6.17 -16.24
CA ILE A 61 15.14 5.61 -15.79
C ILE A 61 14.39 5.06 -17.01
N ASN A 62 14.50 3.76 -17.25
CA ASN A 62 13.61 3.02 -18.14
C ASN A 62 13.40 1.63 -17.54
N LEU A 63 12.67 1.57 -16.43
CA LEU A 63 12.27 0.31 -15.80
C LEU A 63 10.80 0.03 -16.14
N THR A 64 10.50 -1.23 -16.40
CA THR A 64 9.15 -1.75 -16.61
C THR A 64 8.44 -1.88 -15.26
N ASP A 65 7.11 -1.87 -15.25
CA ASP A 65 6.32 -2.01 -14.02
C ASP A 65 6.67 -3.27 -13.21
N GLU A 66 7.02 -4.37 -13.87
CA GLU A 66 7.47 -5.60 -13.21
C GLU A 66 8.84 -5.44 -12.50
N GLU A 67 9.73 -4.62 -13.06
CA GLU A 67 11.05 -4.37 -12.48
C GLU A 67 10.95 -3.45 -11.25
N TYR A 68 9.99 -2.51 -11.24
CA TYR A 68 9.68 -1.75 -10.03
C TYR A 68 9.11 -2.63 -8.91
N LYS A 69 8.23 -3.58 -9.25
CA LYS A 69 7.67 -4.53 -8.28
C LYS A 69 8.75 -5.41 -7.67
N ASN A 70 9.70 -5.87 -8.47
CA ASN A 70 10.78 -6.75 -8.01
C ASN A 70 12.05 -6.00 -7.53
N TYR A 71 12.03 -4.67 -7.47
CA TYR A 71 13.20 -3.91 -7.06
C TYR A 71 13.59 -4.20 -5.61
N ASP A 72 14.86 -4.55 -5.40
CA ASP A 72 15.41 -4.84 -4.08
C ASP A 72 15.50 -3.58 -3.22
N MET A 73 14.58 -3.47 -2.27
CA MET A 73 14.47 -2.36 -1.33
C MET A 73 15.64 -2.30 -0.34
N SER A 74 16.40 -3.39 -0.18
CA SER A 74 17.57 -3.46 0.69
C SER A 74 18.71 -2.52 0.25
N LYS A 75 18.69 -2.10 -1.03
CA LYS A 75 19.66 -1.14 -1.59
C LYS A 75 19.43 0.29 -1.07
N ILE A 76 18.22 0.59 -0.62
CA ILE A 76 17.83 1.92 -0.17
C ILE A 76 17.88 1.94 1.37
N SER A 77 18.77 2.77 1.92
CA SER A 77 18.86 2.95 3.38
C SER A 77 17.55 3.50 3.94
N ASN A 78 17.09 2.97 5.08
CA ASN A 78 15.84 3.38 5.76
C ASN A 78 14.53 3.18 4.97
N ALA A 79 14.57 2.41 3.88
CA ALA A 79 13.42 2.19 3.01
C ALA A 79 12.28 1.40 3.67
N ASN A 80 12.62 0.41 4.52
CA ASN A 80 11.62 -0.36 5.27
C ASN A 80 10.79 0.54 6.21
N GLY A 81 11.43 1.50 6.90
CA GLY A 81 10.71 2.43 7.77
C GLY A 81 9.77 3.36 6.99
N TYR A 82 10.14 3.73 5.76
CA TYR A 82 9.25 4.48 4.86
C TYR A 82 8.06 3.62 4.39
N LYS A 83 8.31 2.37 4.00
CA LYS A 83 7.27 1.41 3.62
C LYS A 83 6.23 1.24 4.73
N GLU A 84 6.67 0.94 5.94
CA GLU A 84 5.80 0.74 7.10
C GLU A 84 4.97 1.99 7.41
N ALA A 85 5.60 3.17 7.40
CA ALA A 85 4.92 4.41 7.71
C ALA A 85 3.86 4.79 6.66
N VAL A 86 4.12 4.55 5.37
CA VAL A 86 3.14 4.78 4.30
C VAL A 86 2.00 3.78 4.37
N SER A 87 2.31 2.50 4.57
CA SER A 87 1.28 1.47 4.68
C SER A 87 0.35 1.74 5.88
N SER A 88 0.89 2.15 7.03
CA SER A 88 0.07 2.53 8.19
C SER A 88 -0.76 3.78 7.91
N LEU A 89 -0.18 4.82 7.29
CA LEU A 89 -0.92 6.04 6.94
C LEU A 89 -2.11 5.75 6.00
N MET A 90 -1.91 4.86 5.03
CA MET A 90 -2.93 4.55 4.00
C MET A 90 -3.98 3.54 4.49
N ASN A 91 -3.58 2.54 5.30
CA ASN A 91 -4.50 1.51 5.80
C ASN A 91 -5.23 1.92 7.09
N ASP A 92 -4.50 2.49 8.05
CA ASP A 92 -5.07 2.86 9.37
C ASP A 92 -5.71 4.26 9.35
N GLY A 93 -5.50 5.01 8.25
CA GLY A 93 -6.00 6.36 8.05
C GLY A 93 -5.09 7.47 8.58
N GLU A 94 -5.45 8.70 8.21
CA GLU A 94 -4.71 9.89 8.59
C GLU A 94 -5.00 10.26 10.05
N ASN A 95 -3.99 10.11 10.91
CA ASN A 95 -4.01 10.56 12.29
C ASN A 95 -2.71 11.31 12.61
N GLU A 96 -2.69 12.06 13.71
CA GLU A 96 -1.53 12.91 14.03
C GLU A 96 -0.23 12.11 14.19
N ASP A 97 -0.33 10.87 14.70
CA ASP A 97 0.81 9.98 14.92
C ASP A 97 1.30 9.33 13.61
N THR A 98 0.41 8.89 12.72
CA THR A 98 0.75 8.33 11.40
C THR A 98 1.38 9.38 10.52
N VAL A 99 0.90 10.63 10.56
CA VAL A 99 1.49 11.77 9.84
C VAL A 99 2.87 12.12 10.40
N LYS A 100 3.04 12.14 11.73
CA LYS A 100 4.36 12.35 12.36
C LYS A 100 5.34 11.24 12.02
N ASN A 101 4.90 9.99 12.07
CA ASN A 101 5.70 8.81 11.76
C ASN A 101 6.17 8.84 10.30
N TYR A 102 5.27 9.08 9.35
CA TYR A 102 5.60 9.30 7.94
C TYR A 102 6.62 10.44 7.77
N GLY A 103 6.36 11.59 8.38
CA GLY A 103 7.25 12.74 8.32
C GLY A 103 8.65 12.48 8.91
N SER A 104 8.77 11.61 9.90
CA SER A 104 10.05 11.19 10.49
C SER A 104 10.77 10.18 9.58
N ALA A 105 10.03 9.23 8.99
CA ALA A 105 10.56 8.21 8.09
C ALA A 105 11.13 8.84 6.80
N VAL A 106 10.41 9.80 6.22
CA VAL A 106 10.86 10.56 5.05
C VAL A 106 12.15 11.35 5.33
N ARG A 107 12.25 11.98 6.52
CA ARG A 107 13.47 12.70 6.91
C ARG A 107 14.66 11.75 7.05
N LYS A 108 14.46 10.61 7.71
CA LYS A 108 15.48 9.55 7.84
C LYS A 108 15.91 9.01 6.48
N LEU A 109 14.97 8.87 5.54
CA LEU A 109 15.26 8.44 4.17
C LEU A 109 16.16 9.45 3.44
N PHE A 110 15.88 10.75 3.56
CA PHE A 110 16.67 11.82 2.94
C PHE A 110 17.89 12.28 3.75
N GLY A 111 18.15 11.70 4.93
CA GLY A 111 19.25 12.11 5.80
C GLY A 111 19.09 13.51 6.41
N LEU A 112 17.86 14.00 6.54
CA LEU A 112 17.55 15.33 7.07
C LEU A 112 17.45 15.32 8.62
N PRO A 113 17.80 16.43 9.29
CA PRO A 113 17.68 16.53 10.75
C PRO A 113 16.20 16.53 11.20
N GLU A 114 15.98 16.09 12.44
CA GLU A 114 14.63 16.05 13.02
C GLU A 114 13.96 17.43 13.07
N ARG A 115 12.64 17.42 12.90
CA ARG A 115 11.84 18.65 12.85
C ARG A 115 11.91 19.34 14.21
N LYS A 116 12.56 20.51 14.28
CA LYS A 116 12.54 21.36 15.47
C LYS A 116 11.10 21.81 15.70
N PHE A 117 10.49 21.43 16.82
CA PHE A 117 9.23 22.02 17.27
C PHE A 117 9.52 23.48 17.66
N ILE A 118 9.09 24.43 16.83
CA ILE A 118 9.05 25.83 17.23
C ILE A 118 7.78 25.97 18.07
N GLN A 119 7.95 25.98 19.38
CA GLN A 119 6.86 26.24 20.33
C GLN A 119 6.42 27.69 20.11
N SER A 120 5.19 27.87 19.63
CA SER A 120 4.55 29.17 19.43
C SER A 120 3.83 29.61 20.70
#